data_AF-A0A5A9NFQ7-F1
#
_entry.id   AF-A0A5A9NFQ7-F1
#
_cell.length_a   1.000
_cell.length_b   1.000
_cell.length_c   1.000
_cell.angle_alpha   90.00
_cell.angle_beta   90.00
_cell.angle_gamma   90.00
#
_symmetry.space_group_name_H-M   'P 1'
#
loop_
_entity.id
_entity.type
_entity.pdbx_description
1 polymer ?
#
loop_
_entity_poly.entity_id
_entity_poly.type
_entity_poly.pdbx_seq_one_letter_code
_entity_poly.pdbx_strand_id
1 'polypeptide(L)'
;MNTPFSPPLYMQRYQFVVDYVQTNRPRKVIDLGCAECCLLGKLKFHRDCIQLLVGVDINADSLLKRSKLYRVVYPSLCDNNIYQRTLVNEVLYEAQRLRQEWLQKNIDSNNNTHVHCYPSVEAEHRGAEGGADEQLSVYQQGGTICVPLSSVWSRPRVRGLCGTLHRLREILLDDSLMRLNADGTVLILPAVDDDDDEVEEEDKEEEVKTASDVAENVKENWDEELAAFGNV
;
A
#
# COMPACT_ATOMS: atom_id res chain seq x y z
N MET A 1 -26.49 -1.64 7.62
CA MET A 1 -27.21 -1.67 6.33
C MET A 1 -26.59 -2.76 5.47
N ASN A 2 -27.36 -3.62 4.81
CA ASN A 2 -26.79 -4.59 3.86
C ASN A 2 -26.38 -3.84 2.59
N THR A 3 -25.09 -3.82 2.27
CA THR A 3 -24.62 -3.32 0.98
C THR A 3 -25.09 -4.29 -0.12
N PRO A 4 -25.69 -3.80 -1.22
CA PRO A 4 -26.24 -4.68 -2.27
C PRO A 4 -25.19 -5.46 -3.05
N PHE A 5 -23.90 -5.13 -2.86
CA PHE A 5 -22.76 -5.75 -3.51
C PHE A 5 -21.72 -6.15 -2.47
N SER A 6 -21.24 -7.39 -2.54
CA SER A 6 -20.12 -7.90 -1.74
C SER A 6 -19.07 -8.53 -2.66
N PRO A 7 -17.83 -7.98 -2.72
CA PRO A 7 -17.38 -6.73 -2.08
C PRO A 7 -18.09 -5.49 -2.65
N PRO A 8 -17.95 -4.30 -2.05
CA PRO A 8 -18.54 -3.06 -2.57
C PRO A 8 -18.26 -2.84 -4.07
N LEU A 9 -19.22 -2.28 -4.80
CA LEU A 9 -19.15 -2.19 -6.27
C LEU A 9 -17.89 -1.48 -6.78
N TYR A 10 -17.41 -0.45 -6.08
CA TYR A 10 -16.19 0.25 -6.48
C TYR A 10 -14.95 -0.64 -6.42
N MET A 11 -14.86 -1.56 -5.43
CA MET A 11 -13.78 -2.54 -5.33
C MET A 11 -13.83 -3.53 -6.49
N GLN A 12 -15.03 -3.97 -6.89
CA GLN A 12 -15.20 -4.84 -8.04
C GLN A 12 -14.70 -4.16 -9.34
N ARG A 13 -15.00 -2.86 -9.51
CA ARG A 13 -14.49 -2.08 -10.66
C ARG A 13 -12.98 -1.98 -10.67
N TYR A 14 -12.36 -1.76 -9.51
CA TYR A 14 -10.89 -1.73 -9.42
C TYR A 14 -10.27 -3.09 -9.71
N GLN A 15 -10.86 -4.17 -9.20
CA GLN A 15 -10.35 -5.52 -9.45
C GLN A 15 -10.40 -5.86 -10.94
N PHE A 16 -11.49 -5.51 -11.63
CA PHE A 16 -11.58 -5.67 -13.07
C PHE A 16 -10.43 -5.00 -13.83
N VAL A 17 -10.07 -3.76 -13.45
CA VAL A 17 -8.95 -3.05 -14.09
C VAL A 17 -7.61 -3.70 -13.74
N VAL A 18 -7.42 -4.15 -12.50
CA VAL A 18 -6.21 -4.87 -12.09
C VAL A 18 -6.03 -6.14 -12.91
N ASP A 19 -7.07 -6.96 -13.04
CA ASP A 19 -7.06 -8.20 -13.83
C ASP A 19 -6.76 -7.91 -15.31
N TYR A 20 -7.35 -6.83 -15.86
CA TYR A 20 -7.08 -6.38 -17.21
C TYR A 20 -5.62 -5.96 -17.42
N VAL A 21 -5.04 -5.21 -16.48
CA VAL A 21 -3.63 -4.79 -16.51
C VAL A 21 -2.68 -5.99 -16.41
N GLN A 22 -2.97 -6.93 -15.52
CA GLN A 22 -2.16 -8.14 -15.38
C GLN A 22 -2.16 -8.97 -16.66
N THR A 23 -3.34 -9.12 -17.28
CA THR A 23 -3.51 -9.87 -18.52
C THR A 23 -2.81 -9.21 -19.71
N ASN A 24 -2.98 -7.90 -19.88
CA ASN A 24 -2.55 -7.19 -21.09
C ASN A 24 -1.17 -6.52 -20.95
N ARG A 25 -0.62 -6.48 -19.73
CA ARG A 25 0.72 -5.96 -19.42
C ARG A 25 1.05 -4.59 -20.07
N PRO A 26 0.20 -3.56 -19.93
CA PRO A 26 0.42 -2.27 -20.56
C PRO A 26 1.67 -1.57 -20.00
N ARG A 27 2.43 -0.89 -20.86
CA ARG A 27 3.62 -0.10 -20.43
C ARG A 27 3.26 1.27 -19.88
N LYS A 28 2.13 1.84 -20.29
CA LYS A 28 1.67 3.19 -19.92
C LYS A 28 0.19 3.14 -19.57
N VAL A 29 -0.18 3.68 -18.42
CA VAL A 29 -1.56 3.72 -17.93
C VAL A 29 -1.89 5.14 -17.49
N ILE A 30 -3.06 5.63 -17.90
CA ILE A 30 -3.64 6.90 -17.46
C ILE A 30 -5.03 6.64 -16.89
N ASP A 31 -5.30 7.17 -15.70
CA ASP A 31 -6.61 7.13 -15.04
C ASP A 31 -7.21 8.54 -15.07
N LEU A 32 -8.32 8.68 -15.79
CA LEU A 32 -9.03 9.95 -15.98
C LEU A 32 -10.21 10.00 -15.00
N GLY A 33 -10.25 11.02 -14.14
CA GLY A 33 -11.14 11.03 -12.98
C GLY A 33 -10.58 10.18 -11.84
N CYS A 34 -9.27 10.29 -11.59
CA CYS A 34 -8.58 9.40 -10.65
C CYS A 34 -8.94 9.65 -9.17
N ALA A 35 -9.65 10.74 -8.86
CA ALA A 35 -10.04 11.17 -7.53
C ALA A 35 -8.86 11.07 -6.54
N GLU A 36 -9.02 10.33 -5.45
CA GLU A 36 -7.99 10.09 -4.43
C GLU A 36 -6.89 9.10 -4.89
N CYS A 37 -6.78 8.81 -6.19
CA CYS A 37 -5.78 7.91 -6.76
C CYS A 37 -5.85 6.47 -6.22
N CYS A 38 -7.01 6.01 -5.74
CA CYS A 38 -7.19 4.67 -5.16
C CYS A 38 -6.80 3.54 -6.13
N LEU A 39 -7.23 3.64 -7.39
CA LEU A 39 -6.87 2.69 -8.43
C LEU A 39 -5.37 2.71 -8.75
N LEU A 40 -4.78 3.90 -8.90
CA LEU A 40 -3.33 4.03 -9.07
C LEU A 40 -2.56 3.43 -7.89
N GLY A 41 -3.09 3.57 -6.67
CA GLY A 41 -2.58 2.96 -5.46
C GLY A 41 -2.43 1.44 -5.60
N LYS A 42 -3.37 0.77 -6.25
CA LYS A 42 -3.31 -0.68 -6.56
C LYS A 42 -2.40 -0.96 -7.76
N LEU A 43 -2.46 -0.14 -8.82
CA LEU A 43 -1.69 -0.35 -10.04
C LEU A 43 -0.18 -0.09 -9.89
N LYS A 44 0.25 0.79 -8.97
CA LYS A 44 1.67 1.12 -8.74
C LYS A 44 2.54 -0.10 -8.38
N PHE A 45 1.90 -1.19 -7.96
CA PHE A 45 2.58 -2.43 -7.59
C PHE A 45 2.93 -3.31 -8.79
N HIS A 46 2.41 -3.01 -10.00
CA HIS A 46 2.61 -3.80 -11.22
C HIS A 46 3.79 -3.27 -12.04
N ARG A 47 4.96 -3.13 -11.39
CA ARG A 47 6.16 -2.47 -11.96
C ARG A 47 6.87 -3.29 -13.03
N ASP A 48 6.55 -4.57 -13.13
CA ASP A 48 7.05 -5.49 -14.13
C ASP A 48 6.43 -5.27 -15.52
N CYS A 49 5.25 -4.63 -15.58
CA CYS A 49 4.60 -4.25 -16.84
C CYS A 49 4.45 -2.73 -17.00
N ILE A 50 4.01 -2.01 -15.96
CA ILE A 50 3.75 -0.56 -16.03
C ILE A 50 5.05 0.23 -15.82
N GLN A 51 5.41 1.03 -16.81
CA GLN A 51 6.56 1.94 -16.78
C GLN A 51 6.16 3.39 -16.47
N LEU A 52 4.93 3.78 -16.85
CA LEU A 52 4.37 5.10 -16.61
C LEU A 52 2.93 4.97 -16.13
N LEU A 53 2.64 5.53 -14.97
CA LEU A 53 1.31 5.57 -14.36
C LEU A 53 0.95 7.03 -14.06
N VAL A 54 -0.17 7.50 -14.59
CA VAL A 54 -0.61 8.90 -14.48
C VAL A 54 -2.06 8.95 -14.02
N GLY A 55 -2.36 9.85 -13.08
CA GLY A 55 -3.72 10.16 -12.64
C GLY A 55 -4.05 11.59 -13.03
N VAL A 56 -5.24 11.82 -13.54
CA VAL A 56 -5.76 13.14 -13.88
C VAL A 56 -7.11 13.31 -13.22
N ASP A 57 -7.29 14.39 -12.49
CA ASP A 57 -8.58 14.80 -11.96
C ASP A 57 -8.74 16.31 -12.08
N ILE A 58 -9.98 16.76 -12.21
CA ILE A 58 -10.33 18.19 -12.22
C ILE A 58 -10.38 18.75 -10.79
N ASN A 59 -10.68 17.90 -9.81
CA ASN A 59 -10.77 18.28 -8.41
C ASN A 59 -9.38 18.22 -7.77
N ALA A 60 -8.77 19.38 -7.61
CA ALA A 60 -7.47 19.50 -6.95
C ALA A 60 -7.52 18.96 -5.52
N ASP A 61 -8.62 19.13 -4.79
CA ASP A 61 -8.72 18.69 -3.40
C ASP A 61 -8.72 17.17 -3.26
N SER A 62 -9.37 16.44 -4.19
CA SER A 62 -9.31 14.97 -4.24
C SER A 62 -7.90 14.46 -4.51
N LEU A 63 -7.14 15.13 -5.37
CA LEU A 63 -5.72 14.84 -5.58
C LEU A 63 -4.91 15.13 -4.31
N LEU A 64 -5.30 16.16 -3.55
CA LEU A 64 -4.63 16.59 -2.31
C LEU A 64 -4.92 15.70 -1.10
N LYS A 65 -6.11 15.10 -1.02
CA LYS A 65 -6.51 14.17 0.07
C LYS A 65 -5.62 12.94 0.17
N ARG A 66 -5.08 12.47 -0.95
CA ARG A 66 -3.97 11.49 -0.99
C ARG A 66 -2.67 12.07 -1.55
N SER A 67 -2.50 13.40 -1.60
CA SER A 67 -1.28 14.03 -2.11
C SER A 67 -0.11 13.87 -1.14
N LYS A 68 0.52 12.72 -1.22
CA LYS A 68 1.98 12.71 -1.43
C LYS A 68 2.33 12.67 -2.93
N LEU A 69 1.33 12.78 -3.83
CA LEU A 69 1.50 12.83 -5.28
C LEU A 69 1.64 14.28 -5.78
N TYR A 70 2.84 14.80 -5.60
CA TYR A 70 3.34 15.98 -6.30
C TYR A 70 3.38 15.72 -7.81
N ARG A 71 3.33 16.78 -8.62
CA ARG A 71 3.89 16.78 -9.97
C ARG A 71 5.33 16.25 -9.91
N VAL A 72 5.54 14.97 -10.20
CA VAL A 72 6.87 14.39 -10.22
C VAL A 72 7.51 14.72 -11.56
N VAL A 73 8.13 15.90 -11.63
CA VAL A 73 9.39 15.97 -12.37
C VAL A 73 10.37 15.17 -11.51
N TYR A 74 11.07 14.20 -12.09
CA TYR A 74 12.14 13.48 -11.38
C TYR A 74 13.45 14.23 -11.61
N PRO A 75 13.92 15.08 -10.67
CA PRO A 75 15.34 15.37 -10.58
C PRO A 75 16.12 14.06 -10.46
N SER A 76 17.34 14.06 -11.00
CA SER A 76 18.26 12.93 -10.88
C SER A 76 18.32 12.42 -9.43
N LEU A 77 18.62 11.14 -9.25
CA LEU A 77 18.91 10.53 -7.93
C LEU A 77 20.09 11.20 -7.18
N CYS A 78 20.72 12.22 -7.76
CA CYS A 78 21.66 13.11 -7.09
C CYS A 78 21.00 14.03 -6.05
N ASP A 79 19.67 14.24 -6.11
CA ASP A 79 18.94 14.95 -5.06
C ASP A 79 18.65 13.99 -3.89
N ASN A 80 19.13 14.34 -2.70
CA ASN A 80 19.03 13.49 -1.51
C ASN A 80 17.57 13.18 -1.11
N ASN A 81 16.66 14.16 -1.21
CA ASN A 81 15.25 13.95 -0.85
C ASN A 81 14.58 12.96 -1.81
N ILE A 82 14.93 13.05 -3.10
CA ILE A 82 14.39 12.16 -4.13
C ILE A 82 15.00 10.78 -4.04
N TYR A 83 16.31 10.70 -3.77
CA TYR A 83 16.99 9.45 -3.50
C TYR A 83 16.35 8.73 -2.31
N GLN A 84 16.20 9.41 -1.16
CA GLN A 84 15.58 8.85 0.03
C GLN A 84 14.16 8.39 -0.25
N ARG A 85 13.32 9.25 -0.84
CA ARG A 85 11.93 8.90 -1.15
C ARG A 85 11.82 7.73 -2.14
N THR A 86 12.73 7.66 -3.12
CA THR A 86 12.77 6.54 -4.07
C THR A 86 13.15 5.25 -3.36
N LEU A 87 14.17 5.27 -2.48
CA LEU A 87 14.59 4.13 -1.71
C LEU A 87 13.50 3.63 -0.76
N VAL A 88 12.90 4.54 0.03
CA VAL A 88 11.81 4.26 0.98
C VAL A 88 10.62 3.63 0.25
N ASN A 89 10.20 4.19 -0.88
CA ASN A 89 9.11 3.63 -1.67
C ASN A 89 9.44 2.26 -2.27
N GLU A 90 10.69 2.03 -2.68
CA GLU A 90 11.13 0.72 -3.17
C GLU A 90 11.11 -0.32 -2.04
N VAL A 91 11.59 0.06 -0.85
CA VAL A 91 11.62 -0.78 0.34
C VAL A 91 10.21 -1.17 0.76
N LEU A 92 9.27 -0.21 0.86
CA LEU A 92 7.87 -0.50 1.18
C LEU A 92 7.23 -1.43 0.15
N TYR A 93 7.49 -1.17 -1.13
CA TYR A 93 6.99 -2.00 -2.22
C TYR A 93 7.45 -3.45 -2.07
N GLU A 94 8.75 -3.64 -1.86
CA GLU A 94 9.36 -4.96 -1.72
C GLU A 94 8.95 -5.67 -0.42
N ALA A 95 8.83 -4.93 0.68
CA ALA A 95 8.35 -5.47 1.95
C ALA A 95 6.88 -5.92 1.86
N GLN A 96 6.02 -5.11 1.24
CA GLN A 96 4.62 -5.47 1.02
C GLN A 96 4.50 -6.69 0.09
N ARG A 97 5.33 -6.78 -0.95
CA ARG A 97 5.35 -7.96 -1.82
C ARG A 97 5.75 -9.23 -1.05
N LEU A 98 6.81 -9.15 -0.24
CA LEU A 98 7.26 -10.25 0.62
C LEU A 98 6.18 -10.68 1.63
N ARG A 99 5.45 -9.72 2.21
CA ARG A 99 4.29 -9.98 3.08
C ARG A 99 3.20 -10.75 2.34
N GLN A 100 2.82 -10.30 1.14
CA GLN A 100 1.77 -10.93 0.35
C GLN A 100 2.16 -12.34 -0.11
N GLU A 101 3.42 -12.53 -0.55
CA GLU A 101 3.97 -13.86 -0.87
C GLU A 101 3.90 -14.82 0.33
N TRP A 102 4.15 -14.32 1.54
CA TRP A 102 4.07 -15.11 2.77
C TRP A 102 2.63 -15.45 3.16
N LEU A 103 1.71 -14.47 3.08
CA LEU A 103 0.29 -14.67 3.37
C LEU A 103 -0.34 -15.72 2.45
N GLN A 104 -0.07 -15.64 1.14
CA GLN A 104 -0.60 -16.61 0.17
C GLN A 104 -0.15 -18.04 0.48
N LYS A 105 1.15 -18.23 0.79
CA LYS A 105 1.71 -19.55 1.14
C LYS A 105 1.04 -20.14 2.38
N ASN A 106 0.73 -19.32 3.37
CA ASN A 106 0.04 -19.78 4.59
C ASN A 106 -1.42 -20.14 4.36
N ILE A 107 -2.12 -19.45 3.46
CA ILE A 107 -3.49 -19.81 3.05
C ILE A 107 -3.48 -21.17 2.32
N ASP A 108 -2.55 -21.34 1.37
CA ASP A 108 -2.43 -22.58 0.60
C ASP A 108 -2.04 -23.78 1.48
N SER A 109 -1.21 -23.54 2.51
CA SER A 109 -0.80 -24.57 3.48
C SER A 109 -1.95 -24.98 4.40
N ASN A 110 -2.82 -24.06 4.82
CA ASN A 110 -3.97 -24.38 5.67
C ASN A 110 -5.08 -25.16 4.94
N ASN A 111 -5.15 -25.07 3.62
CA ASN A 111 -6.12 -25.81 2.81
C ASN A 111 -5.68 -27.24 2.49
N ASN A 112 -4.45 -27.65 2.85
CA ASN A 112 -3.89 -28.95 2.49
C ASN A 112 -3.25 -29.68 3.68
N THR A 113 -3.95 -29.78 4.82
CA THR A 113 -3.45 -30.54 5.98
C THR A 113 -4.46 -31.57 6.47
N HIS A 114 -4.35 -32.77 5.92
CA HIS A 114 -4.48 -34.00 6.71
C HIS A 114 -3.05 -34.48 7.01
N VAL A 115 -2.71 -34.53 8.32
CA VAL A 115 -1.52 -35.17 8.94
C VAL A 115 -0.19 -34.40 8.82
N HIS A 116 0.60 -34.10 9.85
CA HIS A 116 0.73 -34.59 11.23
C HIS A 116 1.27 -33.46 12.14
N CYS A 117 0.73 -33.36 13.35
CA CYS A 117 1.22 -32.50 14.43
C CYS A 117 2.45 -33.12 15.11
N TYR A 118 3.41 -32.30 15.54
CA TYR A 118 4.29 -32.58 16.69
C TYR A 118 4.49 -31.29 17.51
N PRO A 119 4.30 -31.33 18.85
CA PRO A 119 4.46 -30.18 19.72
C PRO A 119 5.88 -30.03 20.30
N SER A 120 6.30 -28.77 20.44
CA SER A 120 7.23 -28.11 21.37
C SER A 120 8.16 -28.96 22.28
N VAL A 121 9.45 -28.61 22.28
CA VAL A 121 10.24 -28.52 23.52
C VAL A 121 11.27 -27.38 23.44
N GLU A 122 11.31 -26.62 24.52
CA GLU A 122 12.26 -25.55 24.87
C GLU A 122 13.70 -26.08 24.99
N ALA A 123 14.70 -25.26 24.65
CA ALA A 123 16.05 -25.42 25.19
C ALA A 123 16.80 -24.07 25.16
N GLU A 124 17.21 -23.62 26.36
CA GLU A 124 18.03 -22.45 26.61
C GLU A 124 19.53 -22.68 26.31
N HIS A 125 20.20 -21.58 25.91
CA HIS A 125 21.63 -21.22 26.01
C HIS A 125 22.73 -22.30 25.97
N ARG A 126 23.55 -22.28 24.90
CA ARG A 126 25.04 -22.24 24.95
C ARG A 126 25.61 -21.90 23.57
N GLY A 127 26.61 -21.01 23.56
CA GLY A 127 27.18 -20.45 22.34
C GLY A 127 28.05 -21.41 21.54
N ALA A 128 28.11 -21.16 20.23
CA ALA A 128 29.21 -21.47 19.35
C ALA A 128 29.13 -20.55 18.12
N GLU A 129 30.23 -19.86 17.85
CA GLU A 129 30.47 -19.08 16.63
C GLU A 129 30.52 -20.02 15.40
N GLY A 130 29.98 -19.59 14.27
CA GLY A 130 30.11 -20.32 13.01
C GLY A 130 29.07 -19.89 11.97
N GLY A 131 29.49 -19.03 11.04
CA GLY A 131 28.62 -18.40 10.06
C GLY A 131 27.93 -19.36 9.09
N ALA A 132 26.64 -19.12 8.93
CA ALA A 132 25.94 -19.19 7.66
C ALA A 132 24.95 -18.02 7.69
N ASP A 133 24.88 -17.26 6.60
CA ASP A 133 23.93 -16.17 6.41
C ASP A 133 22.51 -16.77 6.42
N GLU A 134 21.97 -16.98 7.61
CA GLU A 134 20.63 -17.51 7.81
C GLU A 134 19.67 -16.36 7.47
N GLN A 135 19.37 -16.26 6.18
CA GLN A 135 18.47 -15.27 5.66
C GLN A 135 17.08 -15.53 6.25
N LEU A 136 16.81 -14.86 7.39
CA LEU A 136 15.55 -14.93 8.08
C LEU A 136 14.42 -14.71 7.08
N SER A 137 13.51 -15.68 7.01
CA SER A 137 12.30 -15.57 6.21
C SER A 137 11.30 -14.65 6.89
N VAL A 138 10.33 -14.12 6.14
CA VAL A 138 9.18 -13.40 6.71
C VAL A 138 8.46 -14.27 7.74
N TYR A 139 8.01 -13.66 8.83
CA TYR A 139 7.32 -14.34 9.93
C TYR A 139 6.24 -13.45 10.56
N GLN A 140 5.39 -14.03 11.41
CA GLN A 140 4.37 -13.29 12.15
C GLN A 140 4.70 -13.28 13.64
N GLN A 141 4.58 -12.12 14.26
CA GLN A 141 4.78 -11.94 15.69
C GLN A 141 3.79 -10.89 16.22
N GLY A 142 3.04 -11.25 17.26
CA GLY A 142 2.16 -10.30 17.97
C GLY A 142 1.15 -9.57 17.07
N GLY A 143 0.53 -10.26 16.10
CA GLY A 143 -0.44 -9.63 15.19
C GLY A 143 0.18 -8.73 14.10
N THR A 144 1.50 -8.74 13.96
CA THR A 144 2.23 -8.04 12.90
C THR A 144 3.01 -9.02 12.04
N ILE A 145 3.26 -8.65 10.78
CA ILE A 145 4.11 -9.38 9.86
C ILE A 145 5.47 -8.71 9.82
N CYS A 146 6.48 -9.48 10.20
CA CYS A 146 7.86 -9.06 10.33
C CYS A 146 8.63 -9.44 9.06
N VAL A 147 9.16 -8.43 8.37
CA VAL A 147 9.91 -8.59 7.12
C VAL A 147 11.38 -8.22 7.35
N PRO A 148 12.31 -9.19 7.33
CA PRO A 148 13.73 -8.92 7.52
C PRO A 148 14.30 -8.01 6.44
N LEU A 149 15.09 -7.01 6.86
CA LEU A 149 15.65 -6.00 5.97
C LEU A 149 16.68 -6.62 5.01
N SER A 150 17.35 -7.70 5.40
CA SER A 150 18.20 -8.50 4.52
C SER A 150 17.42 -9.07 3.33
N SER A 151 16.20 -9.56 3.57
CA SER A 151 15.28 -10.08 2.55
C SER A 151 14.80 -8.97 1.61
N VAL A 152 14.50 -7.77 2.11
CA VAL A 152 14.19 -6.60 1.27
C VAL A 152 15.40 -6.12 0.47
N TRP A 153 16.57 -6.02 1.11
CA TRP A 153 17.80 -5.56 0.49
C TRP A 153 18.28 -6.48 -0.65
N SER A 154 18.04 -7.79 -0.54
CA SER A 154 18.39 -8.76 -1.58
C SER A 154 17.75 -8.47 -2.94
N ARG A 155 16.68 -7.66 -2.96
CA ARG A 155 15.93 -7.32 -4.16
C ARG A 155 16.76 -6.39 -5.05
N PRO A 156 16.94 -6.70 -6.36
CA PRO A 156 17.92 -6.02 -7.21
C PRO A 156 17.83 -4.50 -7.23
N ARG A 157 16.61 -3.96 -7.18
CA ARG A 157 16.35 -2.52 -7.24
C ARG A 157 16.69 -1.82 -5.93
N VAL A 158 16.37 -2.43 -4.78
CA VAL A 158 16.78 -1.92 -3.46
C VAL A 158 18.30 -1.93 -3.34
N ARG A 159 18.93 -3.06 -3.67
CA ARG A 159 20.40 -3.20 -3.68
C ARG A 159 21.07 -2.18 -4.60
N GLY A 160 20.50 -1.95 -5.78
CA GLY A 160 21.03 -0.97 -6.74
C GLY A 160 20.95 0.48 -6.26
N LEU A 161 19.95 0.83 -5.44
CA LEU A 161 19.79 2.18 -4.89
C LEU A 161 20.76 2.44 -3.72
N CYS A 162 20.79 1.56 -2.73
CA CYS A 162 21.54 1.80 -1.49
C CYS A 162 22.94 1.19 -1.46
N GLY A 163 23.23 0.19 -2.30
CA GLY A 163 24.51 -0.51 -2.38
C GLY A 163 24.71 -1.54 -1.26
N THR A 164 24.65 -1.12 0.00
CA THR A 164 24.92 -1.98 1.18
C THR A 164 23.73 -2.02 2.14
N LEU A 165 23.58 -3.13 2.87
CA LEU A 165 22.53 -3.28 3.88
C LEU A 165 22.69 -2.29 5.05
N HIS A 166 23.94 -1.97 5.42
CA HIS A 166 24.23 -0.94 6.42
C HIS A 166 23.68 0.43 6.00
N ARG A 167 23.98 0.85 4.77
CA ARG A 167 23.51 2.14 4.24
C ARG A 167 21.99 2.17 4.11
N LEU A 168 21.37 1.05 3.74
CA LEU A 168 19.91 0.92 3.77
C LEU A 168 19.35 1.21 5.17
N ARG A 169 19.87 0.51 6.19
CA ARG A 169 19.41 0.66 7.57
C ARG A 169 19.55 2.09 8.08
N GLU A 170 20.70 2.73 7.83
CA GLU A 170 20.95 4.12 8.22
C GLU A 170 19.90 5.07 7.65
N ILE A 171 19.61 4.96 6.34
CA ILE A 171 18.64 5.84 5.68
C ILE A 171 17.21 5.61 6.21
N LEU A 172 16.85 4.36 6.51
CA LEU A 172 15.49 4.04 6.96
C LEU A 172 15.24 4.40 8.42
N LEU A 173 16.26 4.40 9.28
CA LEU A 173 16.14 4.83 10.67
C LEU A 173 15.80 6.33 10.80
N ASP A 174 16.18 7.12 9.79
CA ASP A 174 15.88 8.56 9.74
C ASP A 174 14.49 8.88 9.16
N ASP A 175 13.74 7.88 8.65
CA ASP A 175 12.45 8.10 7.97
C ASP A 175 11.25 7.68 8.84
N SER A 176 10.31 8.62 9.04
CA SER A 176 9.14 8.41 9.90
C SER A 176 8.08 7.47 9.34
N LEU A 177 8.15 7.11 8.05
CA LEU A 177 7.23 6.15 7.43
C LEU A 177 7.64 4.70 7.68
N MET A 178 8.86 4.48 8.17
CA MET A 178 9.42 3.15 8.39
C MET A 178 9.22 2.71 9.84
N ARG A 179 8.41 1.68 10.03
CA ARG A 179 8.26 1.01 11.32
C ARG A 179 9.28 -0.11 11.41
N LEU A 180 10.45 0.19 11.97
CA LEU A 180 11.49 -0.79 12.23
C LEU A 180 11.43 -1.27 13.69
N ASN A 181 11.95 -2.46 13.96
CA ASN A 181 12.23 -2.90 15.33
C ASN A 181 13.41 -2.12 15.95
N ALA A 182 13.67 -2.32 17.24
CA ALA A 182 14.67 -1.55 18.00
C ALA A 182 16.10 -1.64 17.42
N ASP A 183 16.45 -2.76 16.80
CA ASP A 183 17.73 -2.94 16.15
C ASP A 183 17.73 -2.55 14.66
N GLY A 184 16.65 -2.00 14.10
CA GLY A 184 16.60 -1.56 12.71
C GLY A 184 16.80 -2.65 11.65
N THR A 185 16.70 -3.93 12.01
CA THR A 185 16.94 -5.06 11.08
C THR A 185 15.66 -5.65 10.51
N VAL A 186 14.50 -5.32 11.06
CA VAL A 186 13.20 -5.88 10.67
C VAL A 186 12.16 -4.78 10.48
N LEU A 187 11.49 -4.81 9.32
CA LEU A 187 10.31 -3.99 9.05
C LEU A 187 9.06 -4.64 9.64
N ILE A 188 8.25 -3.85 10.34
CA ILE A 188 7.03 -4.28 11.01
C ILE A 188 5.84 -3.77 10.20
N LEU A 189 5.11 -4.70 9.58
CA LEU A 189 3.89 -4.42 8.83
C LEU A 189 2.67 -4.92 9.62
N PRO A 190 1.52 -4.24 9.59
CA PRO A 190 0.29 -4.76 10.20
C PRO A 190 -0.12 -6.07 9.49
N ALA A 191 -0.65 -7.04 10.26
CA ALA A 191 -1.09 -8.32 9.68
C ALA A 191 -2.40 -8.17 8.91
N VAL A 192 -3.33 -7.37 9.43
CA VAL A 192 -4.51 -6.87 8.72
C VAL A 192 -4.12 -5.73 7.81
N ASP A 193 -4.66 -5.73 6.60
CA ASP A 193 -4.66 -4.52 5.78
C ASP A 193 -5.59 -3.52 6.47
N ASP A 194 -5.04 -2.62 7.28
CA ASP A 194 -5.71 -1.37 7.66
C ASP A 194 -5.83 -0.44 6.43
N ASP A 195 -6.07 -0.99 5.23
CA ASP A 195 -6.61 -0.24 4.10
C ASP A 195 -8.14 -0.09 4.24
N ASP A 196 -8.71 -0.48 5.39
CA ASP A 196 -9.91 0.12 5.98
C ASP A 196 -9.50 1.33 6.85
N ASP A 197 -8.70 2.25 6.33
CA ASP A 197 -8.95 3.67 6.61
C ASP A 197 -10.31 4.04 5.95
N GLU A 198 -11.41 3.36 6.33
CA GLU A 198 -12.67 4.05 6.55
C GLU A 198 -12.40 4.96 7.75
N VAL A 199 -11.71 6.08 7.48
CA VAL A 199 -11.85 7.27 8.29
C VAL A 199 -13.33 7.65 8.19
N GLU A 200 -14.16 7.10 9.07
CA GLU A 200 -15.39 7.73 9.52
C GLU A 200 -14.99 9.04 10.20
N GLU A 201 -14.65 10.05 9.40
CA GLU A 201 -14.60 11.42 9.89
C GLU A 201 -16.06 11.88 9.99
N GLU A 202 -16.60 11.84 11.20
CA GLU A 202 -17.82 12.53 11.56
C GLU A 202 -17.67 14.00 11.14
N ASP A 203 -18.40 14.40 10.10
CA ASP A 203 -18.51 15.78 9.66
C ASP A 203 -18.96 16.68 10.83
N LYS A 204 -18.01 17.39 11.44
CA LYS A 204 -18.31 18.58 12.25
C LYS A 204 -18.17 19.79 11.35
N GLU A 205 -19.26 20.12 10.69
CA GLU A 205 -19.42 21.40 9.99
C GLU A 205 -19.34 22.54 11.01
N GLU A 206 -18.23 23.30 11.02
CA GLU A 206 -18.22 24.62 11.62
C GLU A 206 -18.67 25.66 10.58
N GLU A 207 -19.87 26.20 10.82
CA GLU A 207 -20.56 27.20 10.01
C GLU A 207 -19.82 28.55 10.06
N VAL A 208 -19.00 28.87 9.04
CA VAL A 208 -18.48 30.23 8.84
C VAL A 208 -19.34 30.97 7.83
N LYS A 209 -20.23 31.83 8.34
CA LYS A 209 -21.02 32.77 7.54
C LYS A 209 -20.13 33.84 6.92
N THR A 210 -20.14 33.95 5.59
CA THR A 210 -20.00 35.25 4.92
C THR A 210 -20.97 35.35 3.76
N ALA A 211 -21.60 36.52 3.66
CA ALA A 211 -22.64 36.87 2.72
C ALA A 211 -22.04 37.52 1.47
N SER A 212 -22.48 37.10 0.27
CA SER A 212 -22.82 37.97 -0.87
C SER A 212 -23.13 37.12 -2.12
N ASP A 213 -24.42 37.03 -2.40
CA ASP A 213 -25.12 37.21 -3.68
C ASP A 213 -24.61 36.62 -5.02
N VAL A 214 -25.48 35.74 -5.53
CA VAL A 214 -26.02 35.68 -6.91
C VAL A 214 -25.10 35.16 -8.02
N ALA A 215 -25.20 33.84 -8.25
CA ALA A 215 -25.44 33.29 -9.59
C ALA A 215 -26.08 31.90 -9.44
N GLU A 216 -27.28 31.73 -9.98
CA GLU A 216 -27.98 30.45 -10.10
C GLU A 216 -27.11 29.46 -10.90
N ASN A 217 -26.48 28.53 -10.22
CA ASN A 217 -26.02 27.27 -10.81
C ASN A 217 -26.93 26.18 -10.26
N VAL A 218 -27.86 25.73 -11.10
CA VAL A 218 -28.68 24.54 -10.87
C VAL A 218 -27.71 23.37 -10.65
N LYS A 219 -27.61 22.94 -9.40
CA LYS A 219 -26.84 21.78 -8.99
C LYS A 219 -27.69 20.56 -9.33
N GLU A 220 -27.26 19.77 -10.31
CA GLU A 220 -27.90 18.48 -10.64
C GLU A 220 -27.82 17.57 -9.41
N ASN A 221 -28.95 17.44 -8.71
CA ASN A 221 -29.12 16.64 -7.51
C ASN A 221 -29.60 15.24 -7.92
N TRP A 222 -28.69 14.27 -7.91
CA TRP A 222 -28.99 12.88 -8.27
C TRP A 222 -29.79 12.13 -7.19
N ASP A 223 -30.07 12.75 -6.04
CA ASP A 223 -30.73 12.09 -4.91
C ASP A 223 -32.26 12.30 -4.86
N GLU A 224 -32.83 13.16 -5.71
CA GLU A 224 -34.29 13.40 -5.73
C GLU A 224 -35.09 12.47 -6.65
N GLU A 225 -34.45 11.74 -7.59
CA GLU A 225 -35.16 10.85 -8.52
C GLU A 225 -35.51 9.47 -7.94
N LEU A 226 -35.00 9.11 -6.76
CA LEU A 226 -35.32 7.82 -6.11
C LEU A 226 -36.49 7.90 -5.12
N ALA A 227 -37.01 9.09 -4.83
CA ALA A 227 -38.16 9.26 -3.93
C ALA A 227 -39.53 9.20 -4.65
N ALA A 228 -39.57 9.09 -5.99
CA ALA A 228 -40.81 9.16 -6.77
C ALA A 228 -41.42 7.79 -7.16
N PHE A 229 -40.75 6.67 -6.88
CA PHE A 229 -41.31 5.33 -7.13
C PHE A 229 -41.56 4.59 -5.81
N GLY A 230 -42.55 5.08 -5.09
CA GLY A 230 -42.97 4.51 -3.82
C GLY A 230 -44.32 5.02 -3.35
N ASN A 231 -45.34 5.01 -4.22
CA ASN A 231 -46.73 4.90 -3.79
C ASN A 231 -47.62 4.45 -4.96
N VAL A 232 -48.28 3.30 -4.73
CA VAL A 232 -49.21 2.50 -5.55
C VAL A 232 -48.57 1.45 -6.45
#